data_AF-A0A962QJZ9-F1
#
_entry.id   AF-A0A962QJZ9-F1
#
_cell.length_a   1.000
_cell.length_b   1.000
_cell.length_c   1.000
_cell.angle_alpha   90.00
_cell.angle_beta   90.00
_cell.angle_gamma   90.00
#
_symmetry.space_group_name_H-M   'P 1'
#
loop_
_entity.id
_entity.type
_entity.pdbx_description
1 polymer ?
#
loop_
_entity_poly.entity_id
_entity_poly.type
_entity_poly.pdbx_seq_one_letter_code
_entity_poly.pdbx_strand_id
1 'polypeptide(L)'
;MKRAVIRSSIFNVLFYALTALACVLCLPTLALPRRYFMGVVKFFVHKVYFLERFIMGLDYEVRGGEHLPKSGSFIVAAKHQSAYETMKLHILFKDPAVILKKELLSIPLWGLYLKKSDPIAIDRSSPDTAIQSIQEGARRMKKLGRPIVIFPQGTRVHTDASAVDKPYKVGVARLQEATDLPIIPMALNAGIFWPRNSWLKSPGCVIFEFLKPVKPGLERGKLLAKLEKETEAAAQSLMNEAKEKAPDTKKSAGRTAGLSLAIVFALLFGLYSFVWFTAAAQIKKEYVLAIEDLVGVDKMILPPIVTGYPGKLHLHKAEEMIVTDEGSVKIHDLRARGWPLPFLPITVTSGPIEIQNFKWGNALHFDSLFAKLKYDRDILNVYESALVQGDFTCALTGTADLKQEPVPVLDMIIQFTNHQSLLQSLVASDIIETRMALFIGAGLSSLADESGLISLPLQQKGEMLYAGPLPIMTIRPENKSIRREAKPPTPSRGLSGPQEAPAPDLEQPSSPSR
;
A
#
# COMPACT_ATOMS: atom_id res chain seq x y z
N MET A 1 -25.17 -22.29 -14.54
CA MET A 1 -24.62 -20.92 -14.36
C MET A 1 -24.52 -20.47 -12.90
N LYS A 2 -25.62 -20.33 -12.13
CA LYS A 2 -25.59 -19.83 -10.73
C LYS A 2 -24.62 -20.59 -9.80
N ARG A 3 -24.61 -21.93 -9.85
CA ARG A 3 -23.72 -22.76 -9.02
C ARG A 3 -22.22 -22.56 -9.32
N ALA A 4 -21.84 -22.45 -10.59
CA ALA A 4 -20.43 -22.24 -10.98
C ALA A 4 -19.92 -20.85 -10.57
N VAL A 5 -20.77 -19.82 -10.67
CA VAL A 5 -20.49 -18.47 -10.18
C VAL A 5 -20.30 -18.47 -8.67
N ILE A 6 -21.22 -19.08 -7.91
CA ILE A 6 -21.14 -19.15 -6.45
C ILE A 6 -19.86 -19.87 -6.01
N ARG A 7 -19.60 -21.07 -6.56
CA ARG A 7 -18.38 -21.85 -6.26
C ARG A 7 -17.11 -21.04 -6.57
N SER A 8 -17.06 -20.40 -7.74
CA SER A 8 -15.93 -19.56 -8.15
C SER A 8 -15.73 -18.36 -7.22
N SER A 9 -16.80 -17.70 -6.81
CA SER A 9 -16.75 -16.56 -5.90
C SER A 9 -16.30 -16.96 -4.50
N ILE A 10 -16.87 -18.02 -3.93
CA ILE A 10 -16.45 -18.57 -2.63
C ILE A 10 -14.97 -18.96 -2.69
N PHE A 11 -14.57 -19.69 -3.74
CA PHE A 11 -13.17 -20.07 -3.94
C PHE A 11 -12.25 -18.85 -4.02
N ASN A 12 -12.58 -17.83 -4.83
CA ASN A 12 -11.74 -16.63 -4.96
C ASN A 12 -11.61 -15.88 -3.63
N VAL A 13 -12.71 -15.67 -2.91
CA VAL A 13 -12.69 -14.99 -1.61
C VAL A 13 -11.79 -15.74 -0.63
N LEU A 14 -11.98 -17.05 -0.51
CA LEU A 14 -11.17 -17.87 0.39
C LEU A 14 -9.71 -17.96 -0.05
N PHE A 15 -9.44 -18.04 -1.35
CA PHE A 15 -8.08 -18.04 -1.90
C PHE A 15 -7.32 -16.75 -1.55
N TYR A 16 -7.93 -15.58 -1.79
CA TYR A 16 -7.30 -14.30 -1.48
C TYR A 16 -7.18 -14.07 0.02
N ALA A 17 -8.20 -14.45 0.81
CA ALA A 17 -8.15 -14.37 2.27
C ALA A 17 -7.05 -15.26 2.84
N LEU A 18 -6.97 -16.53 2.40
CA LEU A 18 -5.92 -17.46 2.79
C LEU A 18 -4.53 -16.95 2.40
N THR A 19 -4.39 -16.37 1.20
CA THR A 19 -3.11 -15.80 0.74
C THR A 19 -2.69 -14.60 1.58
N ALA A 20 -3.60 -13.66 1.85
CA ALA A 20 -3.33 -12.49 2.68
C ALA A 20 -2.97 -12.89 4.11
N LEU A 21 -3.73 -13.81 4.71
CA LEU A 21 -3.47 -14.32 6.05
C LEU A 21 -2.13 -15.05 6.11
N ALA A 22 -1.84 -15.93 5.15
CA ALA A 22 -0.55 -16.62 5.07
C ALA A 22 0.61 -15.64 4.92
N CYS A 23 0.45 -14.59 4.10
CA CYS A 23 1.49 -13.56 3.92
C CYS A 23 1.86 -12.85 5.22
N VAL A 24 0.95 -12.72 6.17
CA VAL A 24 1.18 -12.08 7.47
C VAL A 24 1.64 -13.11 8.51
N LEU A 25 0.87 -14.18 8.70
CA LEU A 25 1.14 -15.18 9.74
C LEU A 25 2.44 -15.96 9.50
N CYS A 26 2.83 -16.16 8.24
CA CYS A 26 4.04 -16.90 7.90
C CYS A 26 5.28 -15.99 7.82
N LEU A 27 5.22 -14.71 8.17
CA LEU A 27 6.39 -13.82 8.10
C LEU A 27 7.60 -14.35 8.89
N PRO A 28 7.44 -14.91 10.11
CA PRO A 28 8.56 -15.49 10.85
C PRO A 28 9.28 -16.60 10.07
N THR A 29 8.59 -17.27 9.15
CA THR A 29 9.17 -18.38 8.36
C THR A 29 10.26 -17.93 7.37
N LEU A 30 10.33 -16.64 7.07
CA LEU A 30 11.39 -16.06 6.22
C LEU A 30 12.77 -16.17 6.88
N ALA A 31 12.84 -16.19 8.20
CA ALA A 31 14.08 -16.41 8.95
C ALA A 31 14.51 -17.89 8.99
N LEU A 32 13.58 -18.83 8.70
CA LEU A 32 13.86 -20.25 8.81
C LEU A 32 14.79 -20.75 7.68
N PRO A 33 15.53 -21.85 7.92
CA PRO A 33 16.25 -22.57 6.88
C PRO A 33 15.34 -23.02 5.74
N ARG A 34 15.88 -23.09 4.52
CA ARG A 34 15.14 -23.39 3.28
C ARG A 34 14.23 -24.61 3.40
N ARG A 35 14.69 -25.69 4.04
CA ARG A 35 13.91 -26.94 4.20
C ARG A 35 12.56 -26.72 4.90
N TYR A 36 12.54 -25.89 5.94
CA TYR A 36 11.32 -25.58 6.70
C TYR A 36 10.44 -24.59 5.94
N PHE A 37 11.06 -23.57 5.34
CA PHE A 37 10.36 -22.61 4.48
C PHE A 37 9.64 -23.32 3.32
N MET A 38 10.30 -24.26 2.64
CA MET A 38 9.68 -25.07 1.58
C MET A 38 8.55 -25.95 2.11
N GLY A 39 8.64 -26.43 3.36
CA GLY A 39 7.53 -27.11 4.04
C GLY A 39 6.29 -26.21 4.17
N VAL A 40 6.47 -24.93 4.53
CA VAL A 40 5.40 -23.93 4.63
C VAL A 40 4.80 -23.63 3.25
N VAL A 41 5.65 -23.41 2.23
CA VAL A 41 5.19 -23.22 0.85
C VAL A 41 4.37 -24.42 0.38
N LYS A 42 4.87 -25.65 0.62
CA LYS A 42 4.17 -26.89 0.29
C LYS A 42 2.82 -26.97 1.01
N PHE A 43 2.78 -26.67 2.30
CA PHE A 43 1.54 -26.65 3.07
C PHE A 43 0.52 -25.68 2.48
N PHE A 44 0.94 -24.45 2.17
CA PHE A 44 0.08 -23.44 1.55
C PHE A 44 -0.53 -23.92 0.23
N VAL A 45 0.28 -24.43 -0.71
CA VAL A 45 -0.24 -24.90 -2.01
C VAL A 45 -1.14 -26.14 -1.88
N HIS A 46 -0.95 -26.98 -0.85
CA HIS A 46 -1.87 -28.08 -0.55
C HIS A 46 -3.20 -27.58 0.02
N LYS A 47 -3.21 -26.49 0.79
CA LYS A 47 -4.46 -25.85 1.25
C LYS A 47 -5.20 -25.19 0.09
N VAL A 48 -4.50 -24.53 -0.82
CA VAL A 48 -5.11 -24.02 -2.05
C VAL A 48 -5.70 -25.16 -2.88
N TYR A 49 -4.95 -26.25 -3.07
CA TYR A 49 -5.46 -27.45 -3.74
C TYR A 49 -6.69 -28.04 -3.07
N PHE A 50 -6.73 -28.10 -1.74
CA PHE A 50 -7.92 -28.52 -1.01
C PHE A 50 -9.13 -27.64 -1.36
N LEU A 51 -8.98 -26.32 -1.36
CA LEU A 51 -10.07 -25.42 -1.76
C LEU A 51 -10.51 -25.67 -3.21
N GLU A 52 -9.57 -25.88 -4.14
CA GLU A 52 -9.89 -26.20 -5.54
C GLU A 52 -10.69 -27.51 -5.65
N ARG A 53 -10.25 -28.57 -4.99
CA ARG A 53 -10.93 -29.86 -5.05
C ARG A 53 -12.31 -29.82 -4.41
N PHE A 54 -12.43 -29.30 -3.20
CA PHE A 54 -13.69 -29.34 -2.45
C PHE A 54 -14.69 -28.28 -2.90
N ILE A 55 -14.24 -27.05 -3.17
CA ILE A 55 -15.13 -25.95 -3.54
C ILE A 55 -15.33 -25.93 -5.05
N MET A 56 -14.27 -26.05 -5.84
CA MET A 56 -14.39 -25.99 -7.30
C MET A 56 -14.71 -27.34 -7.93
N GLY A 57 -14.42 -28.47 -7.27
CA GLY A 57 -14.49 -29.78 -7.92
C GLY A 57 -13.42 -29.92 -8.99
N LEU A 58 -12.28 -29.23 -8.81
CA LEU A 58 -11.19 -29.18 -9.75
C LEU A 58 -10.01 -29.99 -9.20
N ASP A 59 -9.74 -31.12 -9.84
CA ASP A 59 -8.63 -32.01 -9.50
C ASP A 59 -7.50 -31.93 -10.54
N TYR A 60 -6.42 -32.66 -10.33
CA TYR A 60 -5.38 -32.85 -11.33
C TYR A 60 -4.87 -34.29 -11.42
N GLU A 61 -4.38 -34.63 -12.61
CA GLU A 61 -3.74 -35.90 -12.94
C GLU A 61 -2.33 -35.61 -13.48
N VAL A 62 -1.38 -36.49 -13.16
CA VAL A 62 -0.02 -36.43 -13.70
C VAL A 62 0.20 -37.63 -14.61
N ARG A 63 0.53 -37.36 -15.88
CA ARG A 63 0.88 -38.37 -16.89
C ARG A 63 2.34 -38.20 -17.31
N GLY A 64 2.99 -39.30 -17.68
CA GLY A 64 4.39 -39.27 -18.14
C GLY A 64 5.41 -38.96 -17.04
N GLY A 65 5.05 -39.09 -15.76
CA GLY A 65 5.95 -38.79 -14.64
C GLY A 65 7.24 -39.62 -14.64
N GLU A 66 7.24 -40.78 -15.30
CA GLU A 66 8.40 -41.62 -15.56
C GLU A 66 9.47 -40.97 -16.44
N HIS A 67 9.12 -39.94 -17.21
CA HIS A 67 10.07 -39.15 -17.99
C HIS A 67 10.88 -38.18 -17.13
N LEU A 68 10.47 -37.92 -15.89
CA LEU A 68 11.21 -37.03 -14.98
C LEU A 68 12.47 -37.73 -14.45
N PRO A 69 13.64 -37.08 -14.51
CA PRO A 69 14.85 -37.61 -13.89
C PRO A 69 14.66 -37.84 -12.38
N LYS A 70 15.07 -39.02 -11.90
CA LYS A 70 14.98 -39.39 -10.47
C LYS A 70 15.97 -38.62 -9.58
N SER A 71 17.04 -38.12 -10.19
CA SER A 71 18.12 -37.41 -9.50
C SER A 71 18.70 -36.32 -10.40
N GLY A 72 19.25 -35.29 -9.77
CA GLY A 72 19.84 -34.14 -10.47
C GLY A 72 18.81 -33.11 -10.92
N SER A 73 19.33 -32.01 -11.46
CA SER A 73 18.52 -30.93 -12.02
C SER A 73 18.07 -31.28 -13.45
N PHE A 74 17.00 -30.64 -13.90
CA PHE A 74 16.47 -30.73 -15.26
C PHE A 74 15.66 -29.48 -15.57
N ILE A 75 15.36 -29.26 -16.86
CA ILE A 75 14.56 -28.11 -17.31
C ILE A 75 13.16 -28.59 -17.64
N VAL A 76 12.12 -27.97 -17.10
CA VAL A 76 10.73 -28.17 -17.50
C VAL A 76 10.29 -27.01 -18.37
N ALA A 77 9.95 -27.30 -19.62
CA ALA A 77 9.38 -26.34 -20.56
C ALA A 77 7.85 -26.52 -20.60
N ALA A 78 7.16 -25.72 -19.79
CA ALA A 78 5.73 -25.86 -19.58
C ALA A 78 4.91 -24.94 -20.48
N LYS A 79 3.82 -25.47 -21.06
CA LYS A 79 2.79 -24.61 -21.65
C LYS A 79 2.17 -23.74 -20.55
N HIS A 80 1.89 -22.47 -20.87
CA HIS A 80 1.37 -21.52 -19.88
C HIS A 80 -0.04 -21.03 -20.25
N GLN A 81 -1.08 -21.47 -19.54
CA GLN A 81 -2.47 -21.13 -19.83
C GLN A 81 -3.21 -20.49 -18.64
N SER A 82 -2.78 -20.76 -17.40
CA SER A 82 -3.48 -20.37 -16.19
C SER A 82 -2.54 -19.96 -15.04
N ALA A 83 -3.15 -19.43 -13.98
CA ALA A 83 -2.48 -19.38 -12.67
C ALA A 83 -2.42 -20.76 -12.02
N TYR A 84 -3.31 -21.68 -12.40
CA TYR A 84 -3.41 -23.02 -11.81
C TYR A 84 -2.08 -23.77 -11.85
N GLU A 85 -1.44 -23.90 -13.02
CA GLU A 85 -0.19 -24.64 -13.15
C GLU A 85 0.94 -24.03 -12.32
N THR A 86 0.98 -22.69 -12.19
CA THR A 86 2.02 -22.01 -11.42
C THR A 86 1.94 -22.35 -9.92
N MET A 87 0.74 -22.60 -9.40
CA MET A 87 0.53 -23.00 -8.02
C MET A 87 0.84 -24.48 -7.77
N LYS A 88 0.86 -25.31 -8.82
CA LYS A 88 1.17 -26.75 -8.72
C LYS A 88 2.66 -27.07 -8.82
N LEU A 89 3.50 -26.13 -9.24
CA LEU A 89 4.94 -26.40 -9.42
C LEU A 89 5.62 -26.94 -8.15
N HIS A 90 5.31 -26.37 -6.97
CA HIS A 90 5.87 -26.85 -5.70
C HIS A 90 5.26 -28.18 -5.22
N ILE A 91 4.10 -28.57 -5.76
CA ILE A 91 3.53 -29.90 -5.54
C ILE A 91 4.23 -30.92 -6.44
N LEU A 92 4.38 -30.59 -7.72
CA LEU A 92 4.95 -31.47 -8.75
C LEU A 92 6.46 -31.70 -8.58
N PHE A 93 7.21 -30.64 -8.24
CA PHE A 93 8.68 -30.66 -8.26
C PHE A 93 9.33 -30.45 -6.90
N LYS A 94 8.54 -30.28 -5.84
CA LYS A 94 8.96 -30.01 -4.45
C LYS A 94 9.69 -28.66 -4.28
N ASP A 95 10.88 -28.50 -4.88
CA ASP A 95 11.71 -27.31 -4.80
C ASP A 95 12.19 -26.79 -6.19
N PRO A 96 11.26 -26.43 -7.09
CA PRO A 96 11.62 -25.85 -8.38
C PRO A 96 12.15 -24.42 -8.25
N ALA A 97 13.00 -24.03 -9.20
CA ALA A 97 13.36 -22.65 -9.47
C ALA A 97 12.59 -22.16 -10.71
N VAL A 98 11.64 -21.26 -10.50
CA VAL A 98 10.77 -20.75 -11.57
C VAL A 98 11.40 -19.51 -12.19
N ILE A 99 11.40 -19.44 -13.52
CA ILE A 99 11.80 -18.22 -14.24
C ILE A 99 10.63 -17.25 -14.25
N LEU A 100 10.83 -16.04 -13.70
CA LEU A 100 9.75 -15.08 -13.49
C LEU A 100 10.17 -13.63 -13.73
N LYS A 101 9.19 -12.74 -13.89
CA LYS A 101 9.39 -11.30 -14.09
C LYS A 101 9.89 -10.65 -12.79
N LYS A 102 10.99 -9.90 -12.83
CA LYS A 102 11.65 -9.31 -11.64
C LYS A 102 10.71 -8.49 -10.77
N GLU A 103 9.75 -7.79 -11.36
CA GLU A 103 8.78 -6.92 -10.69
C GLU A 103 7.82 -7.68 -9.77
N LEU A 104 7.64 -9.00 -9.97
CA LEU A 104 6.85 -9.83 -9.05
C LEU A 104 7.49 -9.91 -7.66
N LEU A 105 8.81 -9.71 -7.56
CA LEU A 105 9.53 -9.65 -6.29
C LEU A 105 9.25 -8.36 -5.50
N SER A 106 8.63 -7.36 -6.12
CA SER A 106 8.29 -6.08 -5.50
C SER A 106 6.89 -6.06 -4.90
N ILE A 107 6.10 -7.13 -5.06
CA ILE A 107 4.76 -7.22 -4.46
C ILE A 107 4.90 -7.21 -2.94
N PRO A 108 4.20 -6.33 -2.20
CA PRO A 108 4.29 -6.27 -0.74
C PRO A 108 3.95 -7.61 -0.09
N LEU A 109 4.75 -7.99 0.92
CA LEU A 109 4.72 -9.26 1.65
C LEU A 109 4.98 -10.50 0.75
N TRP A 110 4.16 -10.74 -0.28
CA TRP A 110 4.28 -11.87 -1.22
C TRP A 110 5.65 -11.93 -1.90
N GLY A 111 6.18 -10.78 -2.32
CA GLY A 111 7.49 -10.68 -2.95
C GLY A 111 8.64 -11.14 -2.06
N LEU A 112 8.50 -11.07 -0.73
CA LEU A 112 9.50 -11.58 0.22
C LEU A 112 9.57 -13.12 0.19
N TYR A 113 8.41 -13.79 0.18
CA TYR A 113 8.33 -15.25 0.02
C TYR A 113 8.88 -15.67 -1.35
N LEU A 114 8.53 -14.92 -2.40
CA LEU A 114 9.02 -15.19 -3.74
C LEU A 114 10.54 -14.98 -3.85
N LYS A 115 11.13 -14.01 -3.15
CA LYS A 115 12.59 -13.87 -3.05
C LYS A 115 13.22 -15.05 -2.30
N LYS A 116 12.63 -15.45 -1.16
CA LYS A 116 13.13 -16.55 -0.33
C LYS A 116 13.06 -17.91 -1.04
N SER A 117 12.13 -18.12 -1.96
CA SER A 117 12.09 -19.33 -2.79
C SER A 117 13.22 -19.41 -3.82
N ASP A 118 14.06 -18.38 -3.94
CA ASP A 118 15.21 -18.29 -4.85
C ASP A 118 14.85 -18.68 -6.30
N PRO A 119 14.01 -17.85 -6.96
CA PRO A 119 13.66 -18.00 -8.36
C PRO A 119 14.75 -17.41 -9.26
N ILE A 120 14.64 -17.69 -10.56
CA ILE A 120 15.45 -17.01 -11.57
C ILE A 120 14.65 -15.80 -12.07
N ALA A 121 14.88 -14.65 -11.44
CA ALA A 121 14.19 -13.40 -11.79
C ALA A 121 14.86 -12.74 -13.01
N ILE A 122 14.04 -12.40 -14.01
CA ILE A 122 14.49 -11.77 -15.26
C ILE A 122 13.89 -10.38 -15.41
N ASP A 123 14.73 -9.43 -15.81
CA ASP A 123 14.29 -8.13 -16.32
C ASP A 123 13.96 -8.28 -17.81
N ARG A 124 12.71 -8.06 -18.20
CA ARG A 124 12.27 -8.23 -19.59
C ARG A 124 12.39 -6.96 -20.41
N SER A 125 12.81 -5.84 -19.80
CA SER A 125 13.04 -4.58 -20.51
C SER A 125 14.29 -4.63 -21.39
N SER A 126 15.27 -5.48 -21.04
CA SER A 126 16.49 -5.70 -21.81
C SER A 126 16.67 -7.19 -22.15
N PRO A 127 16.57 -7.59 -23.43
CA PRO A 127 16.72 -8.98 -23.85
C PRO A 127 18.05 -9.62 -23.44
N ASP A 128 19.16 -8.88 -23.52
CA ASP A 128 20.49 -9.39 -23.23
C ASP A 128 20.67 -9.68 -21.73
N THR A 129 20.24 -8.74 -20.87
CA THR A 129 20.28 -8.93 -19.42
C THR A 129 19.36 -10.06 -18.96
N ALA A 130 18.22 -10.25 -19.63
CA ALA A 130 17.33 -11.38 -19.40
C ALA A 130 18.05 -12.71 -19.70
N ILE A 131 18.74 -12.80 -20.83
CA ILE A 131 19.47 -14.01 -21.24
C ILE A 131 20.61 -14.32 -20.25
N GLN A 132 21.40 -13.31 -19.87
CA GLN A 132 22.47 -13.49 -18.88
C GLN A 132 21.93 -14.01 -17.54
N SER A 133 20.86 -13.40 -17.02
CA SER A 133 20.18 -13.82 -15.79
C SER A 133 19.68 -15.26 -15.86
N ILE A 134 19.14 -15.66 -17.03
CA ILE A 134 18.70 -17.04 -17.30
C ILE A 134 19.89 -17.99 -17.21
N GLN A 135 21.00 -17.72 -17.89
CA GLN A 135 22.15 -18.61 -17.94
C GLN A 135 22.84 -18.74 -16.58
N GLU A 136 23.07 -17.64 -15.87
CA GLU A 136 23.68 -17.63 -14.54
C GLU A 136 22.80 -18.34 -13.50
N GLY A 137 21.52 -17.98 -13.48
CA GLY A 137 20.53 -18.61 -12.62
C GLY A 137 20.46 -20.12 -12.86
N ALA A 138 20.47 -20.54 -14.13
CA ALA A 138 20.41 -21.95 -14.48
C ALA A 138 21.64 -22.75 -14.04
N ARG A 139 22.86 -22.20 -14.23
CA ARG A 139 24.08 -22.81 -13.71
C ARG A 139 24.05 -22.94 -12.19
N ARG A 140 23.56 -21.92 -11.48
CA ARG A 140 23.37 -21.97 -10.02
C ARG A 140 22.39 -23.06 -9.62
N MET A 141 21.24 -23.15 -10.27
CA MET A 141 20.22 -24.16 -9.95
C MET A 141 20.65 -25.58 -10.27
N LYS A 142 21.42 -25.78 -11.36
CA LYS A 142 22.06 -27.06 -11.67
C LYS A 142 22.95 -27.53 -10.52
N LYS A 143 23.81 -26.65 -10.00
CA LYS A 143 24.70 -26.95 -8.85
C LYS A 143 23.92 -27.32 -7.59
N LEU A 144 22.77 -26.70 -7.37
CA LEU A 144 21.88 -27.00 -6.24
C LEU A 144 20.98 -28.24 -6.46
N GLY A 145 21.03 -28.86 -7.64
CA GLY A 145 20.18 -30.01 -7.98
C GLY A 145 18.69 -29.67 -8.09
N ARG A 146 18.34 -28.39 -8.28
CA ARG A 146 16.95 -27.92 -8.31
C ARG A 146 16.38 -27.96 -9.73
N PRO A 147 15.16 -28.48 -9.96
CA PRO A 147 14.49 -28.39 -11.26
C PRO A 147 14.27 -26.92 -11.67
N ILE A 148 14.47 -26.60 -12.94
CA ILE A 148 14.26 -25.26 -13.47
C ILE A 148 12.96 -25.27 -14.29
N VAL A 149 12.02 -24.38 -13.99
CA VAL A 149 10.76 -24.29 -14.73
C VAL A 149 10.73 -23.01 -15.56
N ILE A 150 10.52 -23.16 -16.86
CA ILE A 150 10.33 -22.06 -17.80
C ILE A 150 8.99 -22.21 -18.53
N PHE A 151 8.35 -21.08 -18.79
CA PHE A 151 7.19 -20.96 -19.66
C PHE A 151 7.66 -20.33 -20.99
N PRO A 152 7.91 -21.11 -22.06
CA PRO A 152 8.59 -20.62 -23.25
C PRO A 152 7.87 -19.49 -23.99
N GLN A 153 6.55 -19.41 -23.92
CA GLN A 153 5.76 -18.30 -24.49
C GLN A 153 5.97 -16.98 -23.71
N GLY A 154 6.45 -17.06 -22.47
CA GLY A 154 6.71 -15.92 -21.58
C GLY A 154 5.46 -15.25 -21.00
N THR A 155 4.26 -15.67 -21.40
CA THR A 155 2.98 -15.15 -20.91
C THR A 155 1.92 -16.25 -20.98
N ARG A 156 0.84 -16.11 -20.20
CA ARG A 156 -0.30 -17.04 -20.27
C ARG A 156 -1.00 -16.88 -21.63
N VAL A 157 -1.26 -17.97 -22.33
CA VAL A 157 -1.98 -17.97 -23.61
C VAL A 157 -3.40 -18.48 -23.43
N HIS A 158 -4.33 -18.00 -24.27
CA HIS A 158 -5.68 -18.53 -24.31
C HIS A 158 -5.70 -19.95 -24.90
N THR A 159 -6.78 -20.69 -24.65
CA THR A 159 -6.93 -22.08 -25.12
C THR A 159 -7.07 -22.21 -26.64
N ASP A 160 -7.48 -21.13 -27.31
CA ASP A 160 -7.63 -21.00 -28.76
C ASP A 160 -6.41 -20.35 -29.44
N ALA A 161 -5.44 -19.85 -28.67
CA ALA A 161 -4.23 -19.26 -29.21
C ALA A 161 -3.32 -20.34 -29.80
N SER A 162 -2.89 -20.12 -31.04
CA SER A 162 -1.93 -20.94 -31.76
C SER A 162 -0.49 -20.59 -31.38
N ALA A 163 0.44 -21.51 -31.63
CA ALA A 163 1.87 -21.24 -31.62
C ALA A 163 2.27 -20.07 -32.54
N VAL A 164 1.52 -19.86 -33.63
CA VAL A 164 1.71 -18.72 -34.54
C VAL A 164 1.45 -17.39 -33.82
N ASP A 165 0.46 -17.34 -32.94
CA ASP A 165 0.10 -16.12 -32.20
C ASP A 165 1.13 -15.77 -31.10
N LYS A 166 1.73 -16.81 -30.51
CA LYS A 166 2.73 -16.71 -29.44
C LYS A 166 3.82 -17.79 -29.56
N PRO A 167 4.87 -17.52 -30.36
CA PRO A 167 5.95 -18.49 -30.57
C PRO A 167 6.82 -18.66 -29.32
N TYR A 168 7.49 -19.82 -29.24
CA TYR A 168 8.37 -20.16 -28.14
C TYR A 168 9.65 -19.32 -28.21
N LYS A 169 10.02 -18.69 -27.08
CA LYS A 169 11.18 -17.79 -27.02
C LYS A 169 12.48 -18.57 -26.83
N VAL A 170 13.58 -18.00 -27.34
CA VAL A 170 14.94 -18.58 -27.29
C VAL A 170 15.47 -18.86 -25.89
N GLY A 171 14.88 -18.28 -24.84
CA GLY A 171 15.32 -18.46 -23.45
C GLY A 171 15.38 -19.92 -22.99
N VAL A 172 14.47 -20.78 -23.48
CA VAL A 172 14.49 -22.22 -23.14
C VAL A 172 15.72 -22.94 -23.74
N ALA A 173 16.12 -22.57 -24.96
CA ALA A 173 17.33 -23.11 -25.58
C ALA A 173 18.59 -22.62 -24.85
N ARG A 174 18.62 -21.33 -24.46
CA ARG A 174 19.75 -20.75 -23.69
C ARG A 174 19.96 -21.43 -22.34
N LEU A 175 18.88 -21.91 -21.69
CA LEU A 175 18.99 -22.71 -20.47
C LEU A 175 19.75 -24.01 -20.72
N GLN A 176 19.38 -24.75 -21.77
CA GLN A 176 20.01 -26.03 -22.09
C GLN A 176 21.46 -25.81 -22.55
N GLU A 177 21.74 -24.81 -23.38
CA GLU A 177 23.11 -24.43 -23.77
C GLU A 177 24.01 -24.14 -22.54
N ALA A 178 23.48 -23.45 -21.54
CA ALA A 178 24.25 -23.06 -20.35
C ALA A 178 24.43 -24.19 -19.33
N THR A 179 23.59 -25.23 -19.36
CA THR A 179 23.52 -26.24 -18.31
C THR A 179 23.70 -27.66 -18.78
N ASP A 180 23.60 -27.94 -20.09
CA ASP A 180 23.63 -29.29 -20.66
C ASP A 180 22.58 -30.24 -20.02
N LEU A 181 21.47 -29.66 -19.55
CA LEU A 181 20.38 -30.41 -18.92
C LEU A 181 19.34 -30.86 -19.97
N PRO A 182 18.68 -32.00 -19.77
CA PRO A 182 17.54 -32.38 -20.59
C PRO A 182 16.37 -31.40 -20.37
N ILE A 183 15.64 -31.09 -21.46
CA ILE A 183 14.38 -30.35 -21.41
C ILE A 183 13.24 -31.35 -21.43
N ILE A 184 12.37 -31.32 -20.42
CA ILE A 184 11.14 -32.09 -20.35
C ILE A 184 10.00 -31.15 -20.75
N PRO A 185 9.38 -31.35 -21.92
CA PRO A 185 8.20 -30.59 -22.29
C PRO A 185 7.02 -31.00 -21.40
N MET A 186 6.23 -30.03 -20.92
CA MET A 186 5.04 -30.28 -20.11
C MET A 186 3.82 -29.65 -20.79
N ALA A 187 2.96 -30.52 -21.33
CA ALA A 187 1.68 -30.15 -21.88
C ALA A 187 0.61 -30.15 -20.78
N LEU A 188 -0.42 -29.30 -20.94
CA LEU A 188 -1.52 -29.20 -20.00
C LEU A 188 -2.77 -28.60 -20.65
N ASN A 189 -3.91 -28.79 -19.98
CA ASN A 189 -5.24 -28.28 -20.38
C ASN A 189 -5.84 -27.32 -19.36
N ALA A 190 -5.05 -26.77 -18.43
CA ALA A 190 -5.53 -25.94 -17.31
C ALA A 190 -6.36 -24.72 -17.76
N GLY A 191 -6.09 -24.19 -18.97
CA GLY A 191 -6.84 -23.07 -19.54
C GLY A 191 -8.34 -23.36 -19.75
N ILE A 192 -8.74 -24.62 -19.91
CA ILE A 192 -10.15 -25.03 -20.08
C ILE A 192 -10.94 -24.79 -18.79
N PHE A 193 -10.32 -25.09 -17.65
CA PHE A 193 -10.97 -25.04 -16.35
C PHE A 193 -10.74 -23.73 -15.62
N TRP A 194 -9.59 -23.10 -15.85
CA TRP A 194 -9.22 -21.85 -15.20
C TRP A 194 -8.58 -20.90 -16.22
N PRO A 195 -9.38 -20.26 -17.08
CA PRO A 195 -8.85 -19.39 -18.12
C PRO A 195 -8.11 -18.17 -17.55
N ARG A 196 -7.14 -17.66 -18.32
CA ARG A 196 -6.47 -16.39 -18.03
C ARG A 196 -7.51 -15.27 -17.87
N ASN A 197 -7.33 -14.42 -16.85
CA ASN A 197 -8.17 -13.25 -16.56
C ASN A 197 -9.66 -13.58 -16.35
N SER A 198 -10.00 -14.83 -16.01
CA SER A 198 -11.39 -15.22 -15.73
C SER A 198 -11.65 -15.30 -14.23
N TRP A 199 -12.75 -14.68 -13.79
CA TRP A 199 -13.29 -14.92 -12.45
C TRP A 199 -13.87 -16.33 -12.33
N LEU A 200 -14.51 -16.79 -13.40
CA LEU A 200 -15.18 -18.08 -13.50
C LEU A 200 -14.17 -19.20 -13.71
N LYS A 201 -14.33 -20.25 -12.91
CA LYS A 201 -13.60 -21.50 -12.99
C LYS A 201 -14.60 -22.63 -13.14
N SER A 202 -14.20 -23.70 -13.80
CA SER A 202 -15.02 -24.87 -14.03
C SER A 202 -14.49 -26.07 -13.24
N PRO A 203 -15.37 -26.96 -12.75
CA PRO A 203 -14.95 -28.26 -12.22
C PRO A 203 -14.32 -29.10 -13.34
N GLY A 204 -13.51 -30.09 -12.95
CA GLY A 204 -12.91 -31.03 -13.88
C GLY A 204 -11.57 -31.56 -13.41
N CYS A 205 -10.75 -32.03 -14.34
CA CYS A 205 -9.43 -32.57 -14.06
C CYS A 205 -8.39 -31.91 -14.98
N VAL A 206 -7.43 -31.20 -14.38
CA VAL A 206 -6.28 -30.66 -15.09
C VAL A 206 -5.24 -31.75 -15.27
N ILE A 207 -4.83 -32.03 -16.50
CA ILE A 207 -3.79 -33.01 -16.77
C ILE A 207 -2.46 -32.28 -16.94
N PHE A 208 -1.44 -32.72 -16.20
CA PHE A 208 -0.04 -32.37 -16.42
C PHE A 208 0.64 -33.54 -17.11
N GLU A 209 0.89 -33.44 -18.40
CA GLU A 209 1.52 -34.49 -19.19
C GLU A 209 2.98 -34.14 -19.48
N PHE A 210 3.89 -34.96 -18.96
CA PHE A 210 5.33 -34.86 -19.20
C PHE A 210 5.71 -35.68 -20.43
N LEU A 211 6.24 -35.01 -21.45
CA LEU A 211 6.68 -35.65 -22.69
C LEU A 211 8.12 -36.18 -22.57
N LYS A 212 8.54 -36.94 -23.59
CA LYS A 212 9.89 -37.53 -23.63
C LYS A 212 10.96 -36.43 -23.52
N PRO A 213 12.02 -36.63 -22.71
CA PRO A 213 13.05 -35.63 -22.54
C PRO A 213 13.81 -35.34 -23.84
N VAL A 214 14.00 -34.07 -24.16
CA VAL A 214 14.84 -33.61 -25.25
C VAL A 214 16.26 -33.42 -24.71
N LYS A 215 17.16 -34.34 -25.09
CA LYS A 215 18.58 -34.30 -24.72
C LYS A 215 19.29 -33.12 -25.41
N PRO A 216 20.39 -32.62 -24.82
CA PRO A 216 21.26 -31.63 -25.46
C PRO A 216 21.83 -32.15 -26.79
N GLY A 217 22.22 -31.22 -27.67
CA GLY A 217 22.88 -31.51 -28.96
C GLY A 217 22.06 -31.17 -30.21
N LEU A 218 20.79 -30.76 -30.06
CA LEU A 218 19.99 -30.22 -31.15
C LEU A 218 20.37 -28.76 -31.44
N GLU A 219 20.40 -28.40 -32.72
CA GLU A 219 20.47 -27.00 -33.14
C GLU A 219 19.27 -26.21 -32.59
N ARG A 220 19.51 -25.00 -32.09
CA ARG A 220 18.52 -24.15 -31.40
C ARG A 220 17.17 -24.02 -32.13
N GLY A 221 17.18 -23.79 -33.45
CA GLY A 221 15.95 -23.68 -34.24
C GLY A 221 15.14 -24.97 -34.25
N LYS A 222 15.82 -26.11 -34.44
CA LYS A 222 15.20 -27.45 -34.41
C LYS A 222 14.69 -27.82 -33.02
N LEU A 223 15.42 -27.44 -31.97
CA LEU A 223 14.98 -27.62 -30.59
C LEU A 223 13.67 -26.87 -30.33
N LEU A 224 13.60 -25.58 -30.66
CA LEU A 224 12.40 -24.77 -30.44
C LEU A 224 11.21 -25.32 -31.24
N ALA A 225 11.41 -25.62 -32.53
CA ALA A 225 10.37 -26.19 -33.37
C ALA A 225 9.86 -27.54 -32.85
N LYS A 226 10.75 -28.39 -32.33
CA LYS A 226 10.38 -29.67 -31.71
C LYS A 226 9.56 -29.46 -30.44
N LEU A 227 10.03 -28.61 -29.53
CA LEU A 227 9.33 -28.30 -28.28
C LEU A 227 7.93 -27.74 -28.54
N GLU A 228 7.83 -26.79 -29.45
CA GLU A 228 6.57 -26.16 -29.83
C GLU A 228 5.61 -27.19 -30.44
N LYS A 229 6.06 -27.92 -31.47
CA LYS A 229 5.23 -28.92 -32.14
C LYS A 229 4.70 -30.00 -31.18
N GLU A 230 5.58 -30.61 -30.38
CA GLU A 230 5.21 -31.72 -29.50
C GLU A 230 4.32 -31.24 -28.33
N THR A 231 4.68 -30.12 -27.70
CA THR A 231 3.92 -29.60 -26.54
C THR A 231 2.55 -29.09 -26.94
N GLU A 232 2.45 -28.39 -28.08
CA GLU A 232 1.17 -27.85 -28.56
C GLU A 232 0.24 -28.97 -29.06
N ALA A 233 0.76 -29.97 -29.76
CA ALA A 233 -0.03 -31.13 -30.19
C ALA A 233 -0.59 -31.92 -28.99
N ALA A 234 0.24 -32.21 -27.99
CA ALA A 234 -0.20 -32.88 -26.77
C ALA A 234 -1.23 -32.03 -26.00
N ALA A 235 -0.96 -30.74 -25.82
CA ALA A 235 -1.91 -29.85 -25.14
C ALA A 235 -3.26 -29.76 -25.88
N GLN A 236 -3.26 -29.75 -27.21
CA GLN A 236 -4.49 -29.76 -28.00
C GLN A 236 -5.28 -31.06 -27.79
N SER A 237 -4.60 -32.21 -27.76
CA SER A 237 -5.22 -33.50 -27.46
C SER A 237 -5.87 -33.49 -26.06
N LEU A 238 -5.15 -33.02 -25.04
CA LEU A 238 -5.67 -32.91 -23.66
C LEU A 238 -6.86 -31.95 -23.54
N MET A 239 -6.87 -30.87 -24.32
CA MET A 239 -8.00 -29.93 -24.37
C MET A 239 -9.22 -30.53 -25.06
N ASN A 240 -9.02 -31.36 -26.10
CA ASN A 240 -10.12 -32.08 -26.76
C ASN A 240 -10.69 -33.17 -25.83
N GLU A 241 -9.83 -33.96 -25.17
CA GLU A 241 -10.25 -34.94 -24.15
C GLU A 241 -11.09 -34.29 -23.05
N ALA A 242 -10.67 -33.11 -22.57
CA ALA A 242 -11.41 -32.35 -21.56
C ALA A 242 -12.79 -31.88 -22.05
N LYS A 243 -12.90 -31.48 -23.33
CA LYS A 243 -14.18 -31.04 -23.93
C LYS A 243 -15.14 -32.21 -24.13
N GLU A 244 -14.64 -33.38 -24.51
CA GLU A 244 -15.44 -34.60 -24.68
C GLU A 244 -15.97 -35.13 -23.35
N LYS A 245 -15.15 -35.05 -22.29
CA LYS A 245 -15.54 -35.45 -20.92
C LYS A 245 -16.41 -34.42 -20.20
N ALA A 246 -16.49 -33.17 -20.69
CA ALA A 246 -17.26 -32.12 -20.06
C ALA A 246 -18.72 -32.14 -20.54
N PRO A 247 -19.73 -32.18 -19.65
CA PRO A 247 -21.10 -31.90 -20.06
C PRO A 247 -21.20 -30.46 -20.57
N ASP A 248 -21.85 -30.31 -21.72
CA ASP A 248 -21.96 -29.11 -22.54
C ASP A 248 -22.21 -27.84 -21.69
N THR A 249 -21.15 -27.07 -21.45
CA THR A 249 -21.23 -25.74 -20.86
C THR A 249 -20.66 -24.73 -21.85
N LYS A 250 -21.24 -24.71 -23.05
CA LYS A 250 -21.06 -23.59 -23.98
C LYS A 250 -21.58 -22.28 -23.36
N LYS A 251 -20.67 -21.28 -23.38
CA LYS A 251 -20.85 -19.82 -23.46
C LYS A 251 -22.20 -19.22 -23.00
N SER A 252 -22.13 -18.39 -21.96
CA SER A 252 -22.63 -17.00 -22.00
C SER A 252 -22.15 -16.24 -20.76
N ALA A 253 -21.23 -15.30 -20.98
CA ALA A 253 -20.93 -14.25 -20.02
C ALA A 253 -22.02 -13.17 -20.18
N GLY A 254 -22.84 -12.96 -19.15
CA GLY A 254 -23.91 -11.97 -19.24
C GLY A 254 -24.53 -11.62 -17.89
N ARG A 255 -24.41 -10.34 -17.53
CA ARG A 255 -25.17 -9.58 -16.51
C ARG A 255 -25.04 -9.91 -15.02
N THR A 256 -24.66 -11.12 -14.59
CA THR A 256 -24.52 -11.41 -13.13
C THR A 256 -23.15 -11.06 -12.53
N ALA A 257 -22.13 -10.83 -13.37
CA ALA A 257 -20.80 -10.38 -12.95
C ALA A 257 -20.83 -8.99 -12.27
N GLY A 258 -21.74 -8.10 -12.70
CA GLY A 258 -21.90 -6.77 -12.12
C GLY A 258 -22.41 -6.81 -10.67
N LEU A 259 -23.31 -7.74 -10.34
CA LEU A 259 -23.92 -7.81 -9.01
C LEU A 259 -22.97 -8.38 -7.95
N SER A 260 -22.16 -9.39 -8.30
CA SER A 260 -21.17 -9.95 -7.37
C SER A 260 -19.95 -9.03 -7.19
N LEU A 261 -19.55 -8.32 -8.26
CA LEU A 261 -18.56 -7.26 -8.17
C LEU A 261 -19.09 -6.10 -7.34
N ALA A 262 -20.35 -5.70 -7.52
CA ALA A 262 -21.00 -4.68 -6.72
C ALA A 262 -21.10 -5.05 -5.24
N ILE A 263 -21.30 -6.33 -4.89
CA ILE A 263 -21.30 -6.77 -3.48
C ILE A 263 -19.90 -6.69 -2.88
N VAL A 264 -18.86 -7.16 -3.59
CA VAL A 264 -17.48 -7.05 -3.10
C VAL A 264 -17.04 -5.59 -3.02
N PHE A 265 -17.36 -4.78 -4.03
CA PHE A 265 -17.16 -3.33 -3.99
C PHE A 265 -17.96 -2.70 -2.86
N ALA A 266 -19.20 -3.10 -2.60
CA ALA A 266 -20.01 -2.57 -1.51
C ALA A 266 -19.45 -2.97 -0.14
N LEU A 267 -18.88 -4.16 0.01
CA LEU A 267 -18.23 -4.60 1.24
C LEU A 267 -16.90 -3.89 1.46
N LEU A 268 -16.06 -3.77 0.44
CA LEU A 268 -14.79 -3.04 0.51
C LEU A 268 -15.02 -1.53 0.70
N PHE A 269 -16.01 -0.98 -0.01
CA PHE A 269 -16.46 0.40 0.15
C PHE A 269 -17.01 0.59 1.55
N GLY A 270 -17.88 -0.28 2.05
CA GLY A 270 -18.43 -0.21 3.41
C GLY A 270 -17.35 -0.29 4.50
N LEU A 271 -16.37 -1.18 4.34
CA LEU A 271 -15.22 -1.24 5.24
C LEU A 271 -14.37 0.03 5.18
N TYR A 272 -14.12 0.55 3.96
CA TYR A 272 -13.43 1.81 3.77
C TYR A 272 -14.20 3.00 4.36
N SER A 273 -15.52 3.08 4.16
CA SER A 273 -16.40 4.08 4.75
C SER A 273 -16.32 4.02 6.26
N PHE A 274 -16.39 2.83 6.85
CA PHE A 274 -16.30 2.64 8.29
C PHE A 274 -14.96 3.16 8.83
N VAL A 275 -13.83 2.80 8.21
CA VAL A 275 -12.50 3.31 8.60
C VAL A 275 -12.41 4.82 8.40
N TRP A 276 -12.94 5.35 7.30
CA TRP A 276 -12.90 6.78 6.98
C TRP A 276 -13.69 7.61 7.99
N PHE A 277 -14.93 7.22 8.29
CA PHE A 277 -15.80 7.94 9.23
C PHE A 277 -15.35 7.80 10.69
N THR A 278 -14.81 6.64 11.09
CA THR A 278 -14.21 6.47 12.43
C THR A 278 -12.97 7.35 12.60
N ALA A 279 -12.09 7.41 11.60
CA ALA A 279 -10.94 8.33 11.61
C ALA A 279 -11.39 9.80 11.65
N ALA A 280 -12.36 10.19 10.83
CA ALA A 280 -12.91 11.55 10.82
C ALA A 280 -13.53 11.94 12.18
N ALA A 281 -14.29 11.04 12.80
CA ALA A 281 -14.89 11.27 14.12
C ALA A 281 -13.82 11.37 15.22
N GLN A 282 -12.82 10.49 15.19
CA GLN A 282 -11.72 10.53 16.16
C GLN A 282 -10.93 11.84 16.04
N ILE A 283 -10.59 12.28 14.83
CA ILE A 283 -9.85 13.54 14.62
C ILE A 283 -10.63 14.74 15.16
N LYS A 284 -11.95 14.82 14.91
CA LYS A 284 -12.78 15.90 15.48
C LYS A 284 -12.76 15.89 17.00
N LYS A 285 -12.85 14.71 17.61
CA LYS A 285 -12.84 14.55 19.07
C LYS A 285 -11.50 14.97 19.66
N GLU A 286 -10.39 14.42 19.14
CA GLU A 286 -9.05 14.74 19.61
C GLU A 286 -8.69 16.21 19.40
N TYR A 287 -9.16 16.82 18.30
CA TYR A 287 -8.98 18.26 18.07
C TYR A 287 -9.63 19.10 19.17
N VAL A 288 -10.91 18.83 19.48
CA VAL A 288 -11.63 19.60 20.51
C VAL A 288 -10.92 19.46 21.85
N LEU A 289 -10.53 18.24 22.24
CA LEU A 289 -9.78 17.99 23.47
C LEU A 289 -8.45 18.76 23.50
N ALA A 290 -7.70 18.75 22.40
CA ALA A 290 -6.42 19.45 22.32
C ALA A 290 -6.57 20.99 22.44
N ILE A 291 -7.64 21.56 21.88
CA ILE A 291 -7.91 23.01 21.99
C ILE A 291 -8.45 23.38 23.38
N GLU A 292 -9.29 22.53 23.99
CA GLU A 292 -9.77 22.71 25.37
C GLU A 292 -8.60 22.78 26.36
N ASP A 293 -7.60 21.91 26.20
CA ASP A 293 -6.39 21.90 27.01
C ASP A 293 -5.53 23.17 26.82
N LEU A 294 -5.58 23.81 25.65
CA LEU A 294 -4.79 25.00 25.32
C LEU A 294 -5.42 26.33 25.76
N VAL A 295 -6.76 26.45 25.73
CA VAL A 295 -7.45 27.76 25.79
C VAL A 295 -7.95 28.11 27.20
N GLY A 296 -8.06 27.14 28.11
CA GLY A 296 -8.73 27.36 29.39
C GLY A 296 -10.24 27.53 29.20
N VAL A 297 -11.03 26.87 30.05
CA VAL A 297 -12.46 26.65 29.83
C VAL A 297 -13.27 27.95 29.88
N ASP A 298 -13.86 28.37 28.74
CA ASP A 298 -15.21 29.00 28.65
C ASP A 298 -15.73 29.30 27.23
N LYS A 299 -15.01 28.92 26.16
CA LYS A 299 -15.46 29.19 24.78
C LYS A 299 -16.04 27.94 24.11
N MET A 300 -17.17 28.11 23.43
CA MET A 300 -17.77 27.08 22.57
C MET A 300 -16.82 26.77 21.39
N ILE A 301 -16.02 25.71 21.50
CA ILE A 301 -15.09 25.30 20.45
C ILE A 301 -15.88 24.57 19.36
N LEU A 302 -16.06 25.25 18.22
CA LEU A 302 -16.66 24.62 17.05
C LEU A 302 -15.66 23.60 16.46
N PRO A 303 -16.02 22.32 16.31
CA PRO A 303 -15.13 21.33 15.72
C PRO A 303 -14.83 21.68 14.25
N PRO A 304 -13.68 21.24 13.72
CA PRO A 304 -13.33 21.53 12.35
C PRO A 304 -14.21 20.77 11.37
N ILE A 305 -14.36 21.33 10.17
CA ILE A 305 -15.10 20.67 9.10
C ILE A 305 -14.18 19.61 8.50
N VAL A 306 -14.61 18.36 8.51
CA VAL A 306 -13.88 17.23 7.90
C VAL A 306 -14.62 16.79 6.64
N THR A 307 -13.94 16.88 5.50
CA THR A 307 -14.46 16.55 4.16
C THR A 307 -13.49 15.61 3.42
N GLY A 308 -13.80 15.26 2.16
CA GLY A 308 -12.92 14.49 1.29
C GLY A 308 -13.28 13.02 1.13
N TYR A 309 -14.49 12.60 1.56
CA TYR A 309 -15.00 11.26 1.30
C TYR A 309 -15.56 11.12 -0.13
N PRO A 310 -15.22 10.05 -0.88
CA PRO A 310 -14.19 9.06 -0.60
C PRO A 310 -12.79 9.56 -1.00
N GLY A 311 -11.83 9.56 -0.08
CA GLY A 311 -10.46 10.01 -0.38
C GLY A 311 -9.68 10.49 0.84
N LYS A 312 -8.69 11.36 0.61
CA LYS A 312 -7.93 12.02 1.68
C LYS A 312 -8.89 12.81 2.57
N LEU A 313 -8.73 12.70 3.88
CA LEU A 313 -9.36 13.59 4.85
C LEU A 313 -8.87 15.01 4.60
N HIS A 314 -9.79 15.94 4.50
CA HIS A 314 -9.54 17.37 4.43
C HIS A 314 -10.19 17.99 5.65
N LEU A 315 -9.37 18.34 6.63
CA LEU A 315 -9.76 19.16 7.76
C LEU A 315 -9.67 20.62 7.33
N HIS A 316 -10.70 21.40 7.59
CA HIS A 316 -10.71 22.83 7.34
C HIS A 316 -11.35 23.56 8.53
N LYS A 317 -10.64 24.58 9.00
CA LYS A 317 -11.06 25.50 10.03
C LYS A 317 -10.79 26.92 9.52
N ALA A 318 -11.86 27.66 9.24
CA ALA A 318 -11.77 28.99 8.61
C ALA A 318 -11.00 30.00 9.46
N GLU A 319 -11.19 29.92 10.77
CA GLU A 319 -10.49 30.75 11.74
C GLU A 319 -10.33 29.94 13.03
N GLU A 320 -9.11 29.92 13.56
CA GLU A 320 -8.77 29.35 14.85
C GLU A 320 -8.10 30.43 15.70
N MET A 321 -8.57 30.60 16.93
CA MET A 321 -8.01 31.59 17.85
C MET A 321 -7.62 30.89 19.14
N ILE A 322 -6.33 30.83 19.39
CA ILE A 322 -5.74 30.29 20.61
C ILE A 322 -5.48 31.50 21.52
N VAL A 323 -6.06 31.49 22.71
CA VAL A 323 -5.83 32.53 23.72
C VAL A 323 -5.09 31.91 24.89
N THR A 324 -4.02 32.57 25.32
CA THR A 324 -3.18 32.18 26.45
C THR A 324 -3.12 33.35 27.44
N ASP A 325 -2.59 33.10 28.64
CA ASP A 325 -2.42 34.15 29.67
C ASP A 325 -1.55 35.33 29.20
N GLU A 326 -0.67 35.11 28.22
CA GLU A 326 0.30 36.11 27.75
C GLU A 326 -0.09 36.77 26.42
N GLY A 327 -1.17 36.31 25.76
CA GLY A 327 -1.56 36.82 24.45
C GLY A 327 -2.47 35.88 23.65
N SER A 328 -2.65 36.17 22.36
CA SER A 328 -3.45 35.38 21.44
C SER A 328 -2.72 35.09 20.12
N VAL A 329 -3.01 33.92 19.56
CA VAL A 329 -2.59 33.50 18.23
C VAL A 329 -3.84 33.25 17.39
N LYS A 330 -3.97 34.00 16.29
CA LYS A 330 -5.06 33.87 15.33
C LYS A 330 -4.52 33.21 14.06
N ILE A 331 -5.11 32.09 13.66
CA ILE A 331 -4.72 31.33 12.46
C ILE A 331 -5.90 31.33 11.50
N HIS A 332 -5.68 31.89 10.32
CA HIS A 332 -6.67 31.90 9.25
C HIS A 332 -6.54 30.66 8.34
N ASP A 333 -7.67 30.12 7.90
CA ASP A 333 -7.75 29.06 6.88
C ASP A 333 -6.84 27.84 7.19
N LEU A 334 -6.90 27.33 8.42
CA LEU A 334 -6.16 26.15 8.82
C LEU A 334 -6.73 24.92 8.11
N ARG A 335 -5.87 24.24 7.34
CA ARG A 335 -6.20 23.03 6.59
C ARG A 335 -5.25 21.92 6.95
N ALA A 336 -5.77 20.71 7.10
CA ALA A 336 -4.95 19.51 7.20
C ALA A 336 -5.44 18.44 6.22
N ARG A 337 -4.51 17.74 5.57
CA ARG A 337 -4.79 16.77 4.51
C ARG A 337 -4.01 15.49 4.73
N GLY A 338 -4.70 14.35 4.79
CA GLY A 338 -4.06 13.05 5.01
C GLY A 338 -4.96 11.89 4.66
N TRP A 339 -4.38 10.70 4.45
CA TRP A 339 -5.17 9.48 4.38
C TRP A 339 -5.61 9.04 5.79
N PRO A 340 -6.76 8.38 5.96
CA PRO A 340 -7.25 7.89 7.25
C PRO A 340 -6.46 6.62 7.69
N LEU A 341 -5.13 6.68 7.63
CA LEU A 341 -4.22 5.59 7.95
C LEU A 341 -3.12 6.12 8.88
N PRO A 342 -2.94 5.52 10.07
CA PRO A 342 -2.12 6.11 11.14
C PRO A 342 -0.62 6.18 10.82
N PHE A 343 -0.14 5.47 9.80
CA PHE A 343 1.27 5.40 9.43
C PHE A 343 1.65 6.32 8.25
N LEU A 344 0.71 7.05 7.67
CA LEU A 344 0.97 7.96 6.57
C LEU A 344 1.10 9.41 7.06
N PRO A 345 1.99 10.22 6.45
CA PRO A 345 2.13 11.61 6.83
C PRO A 345 0.87 12.43 6.48
N ILE A 346 0.62 13.44 7.30
CA ILE A 346 -0.38 14.48 7.09
C ILE A 346 0.31 15.76 6.63
N THR A 347 -0.36 16.54 5.81
CA THR A 347 0.10 17.88 5.40
C THR A 347 -0.81 18.90 6.05
N VAL A 348 -0.23 19.85 6.78
CA VAL A 348 -0.90 20.97 7.42
C VAL A 348 -0.51 22.24 6.68
N THR A 349 -1.49 23.09 6.41
CA THR A 349 -1.28 24.41 5.81
C THR A 349 -2.17 25.44 6.48
N SER A 350 -1.73 26.68 6.60
CA SER A 350 -2.57 27.81 7.02
C SER A 350 -2.46 28.97 6.05
N GLY A 351 -3.47 29.84 6.07
CA GLY A 351 -3.34 31.22 5.63
C GLY A 351 -2.63 32.08 6.67
N PRO A 352 -2.91 33.41 6.69
CA PRO A 352 -2.24 34.35 7.57
C PRO A 352 -2.34 33.98 9.05
N ILE A 353 -1.27 34.23 9.79
CA ILE A 353 -1.18 34.01 11.23
C ILE A 353 -0.87 35.34 11.90
N GLU A 354 -1.65 35.70 12.91
CA GLU A 354 -1.46 36.91 13.72
C GLU A 354 -1.13 36.50 15.15
N ILE A 355 -0.01 37.01 15.67
CA ILE A 355 0.44 36.74 17.04
C ILE A 355 0.42 38.07 17.81
N GLN A 356 -0.46 38.16 18.79
CA GLN A 356 -0.54 39.29 19.72
C GLN A 356 -0.06 38.84 21.10
N ASN A 357 0.93 39.52 21.66
CA ASN A 357 1.33 39.36 23.06
C ASN A 357 0.90 40.63 23.82
N PHE A 358 0.52 40.49 25.09
CA PHE A 358 0.18 41.65 25.92
C PHE A 358 1.41 42.51 26.28
N LYS A 359 2.62 41.99 26.09
CA LYS A 359 3.89 42.68 26.36
C LYS A 359 4.37 43.61 25.24
N TRP A 360 3.79 43.54 24.03
CA TRP A 360 4.21 44.36 22.89
C TRP A 360 3.05 45.09 22.22
N GLY A 361 3.34 46.21 21.55
CA GLY A 361 2.32 47.16 21.08
C GLY A 361 1.47 46.66 19.90
N ASN A 362 2.09 46.05 18.89
CA ASN A 362 1.41 45.59 17.67
C ASN A 362 1.53 44.08 17.46
N ALA A 363 0.61 43.50 16.70
CA ALA A 363 0.67 42.09 16.33
C ALA A 363 1.85 41.80 15.39
N LEU A 364 2.34 40.56 15.45
CA LEU A 364 3.29 40.01 14.48
C LEU A 364 2.52 39.16 13.47
N HIS A 365 2.75 39.38 12.18
CA HIS A 365 2.03 38.72 11.10
C HIS A 365 2.92 37.77 10.31
N PHE A 366 2.41 36.58 9.99
CA PHE A 366 2.99 35.64 9.04
C PHE A 366 2.00 35.34 7.93
N ASP A 367 2.49 35.11 6.71
CA ASP A 367 1.65 34.90 5.53
C ASP A 367 1.04 33.50 5.50
N SER A 368 1.84 32.50 5.87
CA SER A 368 1.42 31.10 5.85
C SER A 368 2.35 30.20 6.66
N LEU A 369 1.78 29.06 7.07
CA LEU A 369 2.51 27.91 7.60
C LEU A 369 2.22 26.70 6.70
N PHE A 370 3.26 25.92 6.42
CA PHE A 370 3.19 24.59 5.81
C PHE A 370 3.95 23.61 6.70
N ALA A 371 3.41 22.41 6.90
CA ALA A 371 4.14 21.34 7.58
C ALA A 371 3.69 19.96 7.08
N LYS A 372 4.63 19.03 7.01
CA LYS A 372 4.40 17.63 6.66
C LYS A 372 4.85 16.75 7.82
N LEU A 373 3.86 16.19 8.52
CA LEU A 373 4.01 15.60 9.83
C LEU A 373 3.65 14.12 9.79
N LYS A 374 4.32 13.29 10.58
CA LYS A 374 3.88 11.91 10.86
C LYS A 374 3.97 11.64 12.35
N TYR A 375 2.87 11.19 12.93
CA TYR A 375 2.81 10.74 14.30
C TYR A 375 2.94 9.21 14.35
N ASP A 376 3.91 8.68 15.09
CA ASP A 376 4.14 7.24 15.23
C ASP A 376 4.53 6.91 16.66
N ARG A 377 3.65 6.21 17.40
CA ARG A 377 3.90 5.75 18.78
C ARG A 377 4.52 6.84 19.68
N ASP A 378 3.86 7.98 19.76
CA ASP A 378 4.25 9.12 20.61
C ASP A 378 5.44 9.95 20.08
N ILE A 379 5.95 9.60 18.90
CA ILE A 379 6.98 10.38 18.21
C ILE A 379 6.35 11.18 17.07
N LEU A 380 6.40 12.51 17.17
CA LEU A 380 6.06 13.42 16.09
C LEU A 380 7.28 13.63 15.20
N ASN A 381 7.17 13.25 13.93
CA ASN A 381 8.19 13.46 12.91
C ASN A 381 7.78 14.65 12.04
N VAL A 382 8.64 15.64 11.92
CA VAL A 382 8.49 16.81 11.04
C VAL A 382 9.44 16.62 9.87
N TYR A 383 8.90 16.26 8.70
CA TYR A 383 9.71 16.01 7.51
C TYR A 383 10.07 17.28 6.76
N GLU A 384 9.07 18.15 6.63
CA GLU A 384 9.17 19.41 5.89
C GLU A 384 8.29 20.41 6.64
N SER A 385 8.77 21.63 6.84
CA SER A 385 7.91 22.73 7.27
C SER A 385 8.45 24.06 6.76
N ALA A 386 7.57 25.05 6.67
CA ALA A 386 7.91 26.39 6.26
C ALA A 386 6.91 27.37 6.88
N LEU A 387 7.41 28.35 7.61
CA LEU A 387 6.70 29.53 8.08
C LEU A 387 7.23 30.72 7.27
N VAL A 388 6.34 31.49 6.65
CA VAL A 388 6.70 32.53 5.68
C VAL A 388 6.18 33.89 6.13
N GLN A 389 7.00 34.93 5.98
CA GLN A 389 6.63 36.33 6.17
C GLN A 389 7.38 37.21 5.16
N GLY A 390 6.72 37.63 4.09
CA GLY A 390 7.37 38.29 2.96
C GLY A 390 8.50 37.41 2.40
N ASP A 391 9.73 37.94 2.41
CA ASP A 391 10.91 37.21 1.98
C ASP A 391 11.52 36.31 3.07
N PHE A 392 11.08 36.45 4.33
CA PHE A 392 11.55 35.60 5.43
C PHE A 392 10.93 34.20 5.34
N THR A 393 11.76 33.17 5.46
CA THR A 393 11.29 31.78 5.57
C THR A 393 11.99 31.07 6.71
N CYS A 394 11.24 30.29 7.49
CA CYS A 394 11.73 29.48 8.59
C CYS A 394 11.19 28.06 8.49
N ALA A 395 12.06 27.07 8.52
CA ALA A 395 11.76 25.65 8.45
C ALA A 395 12.23 24.95 9.72
N LEU A 396 11.42 24.03 10.22
CA LEU A 396 11.71 23.14 11.32
C LEU A 396 11.66 21.70 10.82
N THR A 397 12.69 20.90 11.10
CA THR A 397 12.72 19.47 10.76
C THR A 397 13.30 18.65 11.90
N GLY A 398 12.85 17.40 12.03
CA GLY A 398 13.34 16.48 13.07
C GLY A 398 12.22 15.75 13.80
N THR A 399 12.45 15.39 15.06
CA THR A 399 11.55 14.57 15.86
C THR A 399 11.28 15.15 17.24
N ALA A 400 10.07 14.95 17.74
CA ALA A 400 9.68 15.22 19.12
C ALA A 400 9.12 13.95 19.76
N ASP A 401 9.74 13.47 20.82
CA ASP A 401 9.25 12.36 21.66
C ASP A 401 8.34 12.93 22.75
N LEU A 402 7.03 12.72 22.60
CA LEU A 402 6.00 13.26 23.49
C LEU A 402 5.75 12.38 24.73
N LYS A 403 6.41 11.22 24.83
CA LYS A 403 6.17 10.27 25.93
C LYS A 403 6.98 10.58 27.19
N GLN A 404 8.08 11.30 27.06
CA GLN A 404 8.92 11.64 28.21
C GLN A 404 8.25 12.72 29.08
N GLU A 405 8.13 12.42 30.37
CA GLU A 405 7.59 13.33 31.38
C GLU A 405 8.76 13.90 32.21
N PRO A 406 8.74 15.16 32.65
CA PRO A 406 7.61 16.11 32.64
C PRO A 406 7.53 17.04 31.41
N VAL A 407 8.52 16.98 30.51
CA VAL A 407 8.60 17.76 29.27
C VAL A 407 9.04 16.86 28.11
N PRO A 408 8.48 17.03 26.90
CA PRO A 408 8.83 16.22 25.73
C PRO A 408 10.32 16.38 25.40
N VAL A 409 10.92 15.43 24.67
CA VAL A 409 12.30 15.55 24.17
C VAL A 409 12.27 15.98 22.70
N LEU A 410 12.91 17.12 22.42
CA LEU A 410 12.99 17.70 21.08
C LEU A 410 14.38 17.46 20.47
N ASP A 411 14.42 16.78 19.33
CA ASP A 411 15.62 16.64 18.49
C ASP A 411 15.30 17.20 17.11
N MET A 412 15.50 18.50 16.96
CA MET A 412 15.07 19.26 15.78
C MET A 412 16.13 20.25 15.32
N ILE A 413 16.05 20.63 14.05
CA ILE A 413 16.89 21.64 13.42
C ILE A 413 15.96 22.75 12.92
N ILE A 414 16.23 23.98 13.35
CA ILE A 414 15.59 25.18 12.83
C ILE A 414 16.49 25.80 11.77
N GLN A 415 15.92 26.11 10.61
CA GLN A 415 16.59 26.70 9.47
C GLN A 415 15.84 27.94 9.02
N PHE A 416 16.53 29.03 8.74
CA PHE A 416 15.86 30.23 8.23
C PHE A 416 16.75 31.06 7.32
N THR A 417 16.11 31.83 6.44
CA THR A 417 16.73 32.76 5.48
C THR A 417 16.09 34.13 5.59
N ASN A 418 16.79 35.16 5.12
CA ASN A 418 16.30 36.54 5.08
C ASN A 418 15.84 37.08 6.45
N HIS A 419 16.58 36.76 7.52
CA HIS A 419 16.29 37.18 8.91
C HIS A 419 16.14 38.70 9.09
N GLN A 420 16.74 39.49 8.20
CA GLN A 420 16.61 40.96 8.20
C GLN A 420 15.15 41.41 8.06
N SER A 421 14.34 40.72 7.25
CA SER A 421 12.92 41.05 7.06
C SER A 421 12.10 40.78 8.33
N LEU A 422 12.39 39.68 9.03
CA LEU A 422 11.81 39.40 10.34
C LEU A 422 12.20 40.48 11.37
N LEU A 423 13.49 40.83 11.45
CA LEU A 423 13.97 41.85 12.40
C LEU A 423 13.33 43.22 12.16
N GLN A 424 13.16 43.63 10.91
CA GLN A 424 12.43 44.86 10.55
C GLN A 424 10.98 44.81 11.04
N SER A 425 10.31 43.67 10.86
CA SER A 425 8.94 43.46 11.35
C SER A 425 8.86 43.51 12.88
N LEU A 426 9.83 42.92 13.59
CA LEU A 426 9.91 42.99 15.05
C LEU A 426 10.11 44.43 15.56
N VAL A 427 10.93 45.23 14.88
CA VAL A 427 11.11 46.66 15.20
C VAL A 427 9.83 47.45 14.92
N ALA A 428 9.19 47.21 13.77
CA ALA A 428 7.94 47.88 13.41
C ALA A 428 6.79 47.56 14.37
N SER A 429 6.79 46.36 14.96
CA SER A 429 5.81 45.95 15.97
C SER A 429 6.17 46.36 17.41
N ASP A 430 7.25 47.14 17.59
CA ASP A 430 7.77 47.59 18.90
C ASP A 430 8.11 46.42 19.85
N ILE A 431 8.59 45.31 19.27
CA ILE A 431 8.99 44.10 20.00
C ILE A 431 10.45 44.21 20.43
N ILE A 432 11.30 44.79 19.57
CA ILE A 432 12.72 45.03 19.84
C ILE A 432 13.11 46.44 19.38
N GLU A 433 14.06 47.05 20.09
CA GLU A 433 14.63 48.32 19.66
C GLU A 433 15.49 48.16 18.39
N THR A 434 15.56 49.23 17.58
CA THR A 434 16.39 49.25 16.36
C THR A 434 17.86 48.89 16.64
N ARG A 435 18.41 49.35 17.77
CA ARG A 435 19.80 49.03 18.17
C ARG A 435 19.96 47.53 18.42
N MET A 436 19.00 46.92 19.11
CA MET A 436 18.98 45.49 19.38
C MET A 436 18.87 44.68 18.08
N ALA A 437 18.01 45.12 17.16
CA ALA A 437 17.87 44.49 15.84
C ALA A 437 19.18 44.51 15.04
N LEU A 438 19.96 45.59 15.11
CA LEU A 438 21.29 45.66 14.47
C LEU A 438 22.27 44.64 15.07
N PHE A 439 22.31 44.51 16.40
CA PHE A 439 23.18 43.52 17.07
C PHE A 439 22.77 42.09 16.74
N ILE A 440 21.47 41.78 16.83
CA ILE A 440 20.95 40.45 16.48
C ILE A 440 21.21 40.14 15.01
N GLY A 441 20.96 41.11 14.12
CA GLY A 441 21.19 40.97 12.68
C GLY A 441 22.65 40.65 12.35
N ALA A 442 23.60 41.35 12.97
CA ALA A 442 25.02 41.08 12.81
C ALA A 442 25.41 39.68 13.34
N GLY A 443 24.89 39.29 14.50
CA GLY A 443 25.12 37.96 15.08
C GLY A 443 24.59 36.84 14.18
N LEU A 444 23.35 36.97 13.70
CA LEU A 444 22.73 36.00 12.81
C LEU A 444 23.44 35.91 11.46
N SER A 445 23.85 37.04 10.88
CA SER A 445 24.63 37.07 9.64
C SER A 445 25.97 36.35 9.76
N SER A 446 26.57 36.28 10.96
CA SER A 446 27.81 35.52 11.19
C SER A 446 27.60 33.99 11.20
N LEU A 447 26.35 33.54 11.39
CA LEU A 447 25.97 32.13 11.43
C LEU A 447 25.41 31.65 10.08
N ALA A 448 25.22 32.56 9.12
CA ALA A 448 24.71 32.24 7.79
C ALA A 448 25.80 31.62 6.92
N ASP A 449 25.42 30.64 6.11
CA ASP A 449 26.30 30.08 5.08
C ASP A 449 26.38 31.00 3.83
N GLU A 450 27.10 30.55 2.80
CA GLU A 450 27.26 31.29 1.54
C GLU A 450 25.93 31.59 0.82
N SER A 451 24.87 30.83 1.13
CA SER A 451 23.52 31.03 0.59
C SER A 451 22.63 31.93 1.45
N GLY A 452 23.15 32.41 2.59
CA GLY A 452 22.37 33.17 3.56
C GLY A 452 21.48 32.31 4.46
N LEU A 453 21.65 30.98 4.44
CA LEU A 453 20.90 30.04 5.27
C LEU A 453 21.55 29.92 6.64
N ILE A 454 20.75 30.09 7.69
CA ILE A 454 21.15 29.87 9.07
C ILE A 454 20.52 28.55 9.52
N SER A 455 21.33 27.64 10.07
CA SER A 455 20.88 26.31 10.52
C SER A 455 21.34 26.06 11.95
N LEU A 456 20.39 25.96 12.88
CA LEU A 456 20.66 25.83 14.31
C LEU A 456 19.99 24.56 14.87
N PRO A 457 20.72 23.71 15.62
CA PRO A 457 20.09 22.62 16.35
C PRO A 457 19.27 23.19 17.51
N LEU A 458 18.05 22.68 17.68
CA LEU A 458 17.23 22.92 18.86
C LEU A 458 17.61 21.89 19.92
N GLN A 459 18.18 22.38 21.02
CA GLN A 459 18.59 21.54 22.14
C GLN A 459 17.81 21.93 23.38
N GLN A 460 17.26 20.94 24.05
CA GLN A 460 16.59 21.12 25.32
C GLN A 460 17.52 20.75 26.47
N LYS A 461 17.62 21.65 27.46
CA LYS A 461 18.36 21.42 28.72
C LYS A 461 17.42 21.71 29.88
N GLY A 462 16.88 20.64 30.48
CA GLY A 462 15.82 20.75 31.48
C GLY A 462 14.54 21.35 30.87
N GLU A 463 14.06 22.45 31.45
CA GLU A 463 12.88 23.18 30.97
C GLU A 463 13.24 24.25 29.91
N MET A 464 14.52 24.52 29.64
CA MET A 464 14.94 25.56 28.69
C MET A 464 15.24 24.98 27.30
N LEU A 465 14.67 25.60 26.27
CA LEU A 465 14.94 25.30 24.86
C LEU A 465 15.94 26.30 24.29
N TYR A 466 16.96 25.80 23.58
CA TYR A 466 18.02 26.58 22.96
C TYR A 466 18.06 26.35 21.45
N ALA A 467 18.29 27.40 20.65
CA ALA A 467 18.72 27.29 19.26
C ALA A 467 20.22 27.59 19.18
N GLY A 468 21.02 26.54 18.99
CA GLY A 468 22.46 26.65 19.15
C GLY A 468 22.81 27.21 20.55
N PRO A 469 23.52 28.35 20.65
CA PRO A 469 23.85 28.97 21.94
C PRO A 469 22.72 29.85 22.52
N LEU A 470 21.65 30.13 21.78
CA LEU A 470 20.65 31.13 22.16
C LEU A 470 19.47 30.49 22.92
N PRO A 471 19.15 30.94 24.15
CA PRO A 471 17.92 30.51 24.82
C PRO A 471 16.70 31.11 24.13
N ILE A 472 15.72 30.28 23.76
CA ILE A 472 14.51 30.72 23.03
C ILE A 472 13.30 30.78 23.96
N MET A 473 13.04 29.71 24.71
CA MET A 473 11.84 29.63 25.56
C MET A 473 11.98 28.60 26.69
N THR A 474 11.17 28.77 27.72
CA THR A 474 10.95 27.78 28.78
C THR A 474 9.73 26.92 28.44
N ILE A 475 9.89 25.61 28.43
CA ILE A 475 8.83 24.61 28.25
C ILE A 475 8.22 24.32 29.62
N ARG A 476 6.95 24.68 29.83
CA ARG A 476 6.24 24.40 31.08
C ARG A 476 5.69 22.96 31.08
N PRO A 477 5.71 22.24 32.22
CA PRO A 477 5.13 20.91 32.33
C PRO A 477 3.59 20.93 32.23
N GLU A 478 3.03 19.91 31.60
CA GLU A 478 1.59 19.75 31.35
C GLU A 478 0.79 19.51 32.66
N ASN A 479 -0.26 20.30 32.91
CA ASN A 479 -1.02 20.24 34.17
C ASN A 479 -2.14 19.16 34.11
N LYS A 480 -1.82 17.92 34.49
CA LYS A 480 -2.70 16.74 34.34
C LYS A 480 -3.88 16.62 35.33
N SER A 481 -4.12 17.58 36.23
CA SER A 481 -5.17 17.49 37.26
C SER A 481 -6.60 17.42 36.68
N ILE A 482 -6.81 17.87 35.44
CA ILE A 482 -8.12 17.91 34.78
C ILE A 482 -8.53 16.54 34.20
N ARG A 483 -7.57 15.64 33.91
CA ARG A 483 -7.83 14.37 33.19
C ARG A 483 -8.56 13.30 34.01
N ARG A 484 -8.67 13.44 35.34
CA ARG A 484 -9.23 12.40 36.22
C ARG A 484 -10.73 12.51 36.50
N GLU A 485 -11.39 13.62 36.16
CA GLU A 485 -12.81 13.85 36.54
C GLU A 485 -13.83 13.68 35.40
N ALA A 486 -13.41 13.37 34.17
CA ALA A 486 -14.34 13.10 33.07
C ALA A 486 -15.05 11.74 33.25
N LYS A 487 -16.04 11.70 34.14
CA LYS A 487 -17.03 10.63 34.23
C LYS A 487 -17.81 10.57 32.90
N PRO A 488 -18.01 9.38 32.28
CA PRO A 488 -18.77 9.31 31.05
C PRO A 488 -20.18 9.87 31.27
N PRO A 489 -20.73 10.67 30.34
CA PRO A 489 -22.07 11.23 30.50
C PRO A 489 -23.08 10.09 30.56
N THR A 490 -23.89 10.10 31.62
CA THR A 490 -25.07 9.23 31.77
C THR A 490 -25.98 9.45 30.56
N PRO A 491 -26.49 8.40 29.89
CA PRO A 491 -27.39 8.59 28.76
C PRO A 491 -28.67 9.30 29.23
N SER A 492 -28.89 10.51 28.73
CA SER A 492 -30.11 11.28 28.99
C SER A 492 -31.32 10.56 28.40
N ARG A 493 -32.34 10.35 29.24
CA ARG A 493 -33.68 9.89 28.86
C ARG A 493 -34.25 10.75 27.74
N GLY A 494 -35.02 10.09 26.87
CA GLY A 494 -35.45 10.58 25.57
C GLY A 494 -36.22 11.91 25.59
N LEU A 495 -35.93 12.71 24.57
CA LEU A 495 -36.80 13.79 24.12
C LEU A 495 -37.64 13.24 22.96
N SER A 496 -38.96 13.28 23.20
CA SER A 496 -40.06 13.06 22.26
C SER A 496 -39.87 13.82 20.95
N GLY A 497 -40.27 13.19 19.84
CA GLY A 497 -40.19 13.75 18.50
C GLY A 497 -41.07 15.00 18.28
N PRO A 498 -40.88 15.71 17.16
CA PRO A 498 -41.59 16.96 16.89
C PRO A 498 -43.08 16.70 16.60
N GLN A 499 -43.96 17.48 17.26
CA GLN A 499 -45.37 17.60 16.90
C GLN A 499 -45.50 18.28 15.52
N GLU A 500 -46.29 17.68 14.64
CA GLU A 500 -46.74 18.26 13.37
C GLU A 500 -47.55 19.53 13.62
N ALA A 501 -47.19 20.61 12.92
CA ALA A 501 -48.01 21.82 12.81
C ALA A 501 -49.12 21.60 11.76
N PRO A 502 -50.34 22.14 11.96
CA PRO A 502 -51.44 21.96 11.03
C PRO A 502 -51.26 22.82 9.76
N ALA A 503 -51.66 22.25 8.62
CA ALA A 503 -51.59 22.86 7.29
C ALA A 503 -52.54 24.05 7.13
N PRO A 504 -52.18 25.09 6.33
CA PRO A 504 -53.08 26.20 6.02
C PRO A 504 -54.09 25.83 4.92
N ASP A 505 -55.34 26.27 5.12
CA ASP A 505 -56.46 26.14 4.18
C ASP A 505 -56.16 26.83 2.85
N LEU A 506 -56.27 26.08 1.75
CA LEU A 506 -56.27 26.61 0.39
C LEU A 506 -57.72 26.76 -0.08
N GLU A 507 -58.13 28.02 -0.26
CA GLU A 507 -59.39 28.44 -0.87
C GLU A 507 -59.59 27.80 -2.25
N GLN A 508 -60.77 27.20 -2.48
CA GLN A 508 -61.20 26.73 -3.80
C GLN A 508 -61.74 27.91 -4.64
N PRO A 509 -61.42 27.96 -5.95
CA PRO A 509 -61.92 29.01 -6.83
C PRO A 509 -63.38 28.78 -7.23
N SER A 510 -64.16 29.87 -7.17
CA SER A 510 -65.54 29.98 -7.65
C SER A 510 -65.68 29.68 -9.15
N SER A 511 -66.57 28.76 -9.49
CA SER A 511 -67.07 28.51 -10.83
C SER A 511 -67.95 29.66 -11.35
N PRO A 512 -67.83 30.09 -12.63
CA PRO A 512 -68.83 30.98 -13.23
C PRO A 512 -70.01 30.17 -13.78
N SER A 513 -71.21 30.66 -13.50
CA SER A 513 -72.47 30.19 -14.04
C SER A 513 -72.76 30.79 -15.42
N ARG A 514 -73.23 29.93 -16.33
CA ARG A 514 -73.88 30.14 -17.64
C ARG A 514 -73.00 30.39 -18.86
#